data_AF-T2GLD8-F1
#
_entry.id   AF-T2GLD8-F1
#
_cell.length_a   1.000
_cell.length_b   1.000
_cell.length_c   1.000
_cell.angle_alpha   90.00
_cell.angle_beta   90.00
_cell.angle_gamma   90.00
#
_symmetry.space_group_name_H-M   'P 1'
#
loop_
_entity.id
_entity.type
_entity.pdbx_description
1 polymer ?
#
loop_
_entity_poly.entity_id
_entity_poly.type
_entity_poly.pdbx_seq_one_letter_code
_entity_poly.pdbx_strand_id
1 'polypeptide(L)'
;MIDNFKEIRLDFKDELKKITGKEVEFPKYTTQIINLANQNAQGTRPRVVGQMSDLIHECPDKSYEGWKKWYLEHYSDRIEKATKKISKMIENMKAAMELIDEEMIRKWVEDLVITKTAEGLIIQEIILKTIAEEAGLEWRLATSKEESKNIDGFIGSTPVSIKPMSYESMRPTVREEIDIQTIFYKKPKNSRYLYIYHNLNI
;
A
#
# COMPACT_ATOMS: atom_id res chain seq x y z
N MET A 1 -2.60 21.96 1.78
CA MET A 1 -2.01 21.60 0.46
C MET A 1 -3.07 21.41 -0.63
N ILE A 2 -4.14 22.20 -0.60
CA ILE A 2 -5.01 22.44 -1.77
C ILE A 2 -5.07 23.96 -2.06
N ASP A 3 -4.42 24.76 -1.22
CA ASP A 3 -4.53 26.21 -1.13
C ASP A 3 -3.96 26.94 -2.36
N ASN A 4 -3.18 26.23 -3.19
CA ASN A 4 -2.63 26.72 -4.46
C ASN A 4 -3.27 26.10 -5.71
N PHE A 5 -4.35 25.32 -5.55
CA PHE A 5 -5.03 24.67 -6.68
C PHE A 5 -6.28 25.45 -7.08
N LYS A 6 -6.50 25.58 -8.38
CA LYS A 6 -7.74 26.15 -8.93
C LYS A 6 -8.83 25.08 -8.96
N GLU A 7 -9.90 25.30 -8.22
CA GLU A 7 -11.11 24.48 -8.32
C GLU A 7 -11.86 24.79 -9.63
N ILE A 8 -12.27 23.75 -10.34
CA ILE A 8 -13.17 23.85 -11.50
C ILE A 8 -14.38 22.98 -11.22
N ARG A 9 -15.57 23.59 -11.25
CA ARG A 9 -16.84 22.89 -11.11
C ARG A 9 -17.38 22.53 -12.49
N LEU A 10 -17.61 21.24 -12.71
CA LEU A 10 -18.21 20.70 -13.92
C LEU A 10 -19.57 20.10 -13.57
N ASP A 11 -20.63 20.49 -14.29
CA ASP A 11 -21.89 19.75 -14.26
C ASP A 11 -21.75 18.54 -15.18
N PHE A 12 -21.71 17.35 -14.58
CA PHE A 12 -21.41 16.08 -15.26
C PHE A 12 -22.59 15.10 -15.16
N LYS A 13 -23.79 15.59 -14.83
CA LYS A 13 -24.93 14.74 -14.46
C LYS A 13 -25.40 13.82 -15.59
N ASP A 14 -25.41 14.30 -16.83
CA ASP A 14 -25.95 13.55 -17.97
C ASP A 14 -24.93 12.58 -18.57
N GLU A 15 -23.65 12.91 -18.56
CA GLU A 15 -22.56 12.00 -18.86
C GLU A 15 -22.47 10.89 -17.80
N LEU A 16 -22.60 11.23 -16.52
CA LEU A 16 -22.58 10.28 -15.42
C LEU A 16 -23.64 9.19 -15.61
N LYS A 17 -24.89 9.57 -15.92
CA LYS A 17 -25.98 8.61 -16.17
C LYS A 17 -25.66 7.59 -17.28
N LYS A 18 -24.87 7.97 -18.28
CA LYS A 18 -24.50 7.08 -19.40
C LYS A 18 -23.43 6.05 -19.01
N ILE A 19 -22.56 6.40 -18.06
CA ILE A 19 -21.42 5.57 -17.65
C ILE A 19 -21.65 4.80 -16.34
N THR A 20 -22.68 5.17 -15.58
CA THR A 20 -23.01 4.52 -14.31
C THR A 20 -23.75 3.21 -14.54
N GLY A 21 -23.16 2.12 -14.04
CA GLY A 21 -23.81 0.81 -13.98
C GLY A 21 -24.77 0.67 -12.80
N LYS A 22 -25.37 -0.52 -12.68
CA LYS A 22 -26.17 -0.85 -11.49
C LYS A 22 -25.28 -0.97 -10.27
N GLU A 23 -25.68 -0.35 -9.17
CA GLU A 23 -25.04 -0.56 -7.89
C GLU A 23 -25.21 -2.02 -7.45
N VAL A 24 -24.14 -2.59 -6.92
CA VAL A 24 -24.12 -3.97 -6.42
C VAL A 24 -23.84 -3.91 -4.94
N GLU A 25 -24.78 -4.41 -4.14
CA GLU A 25 -24.60 -4.52 -2.71
C GLU A 25 -23.81 -5.78 -2.36
N PHE A 26 -22.85 -5.63 -1.46
CA PHE A 26 -22.07 -6.73 -0.91
C PHE A 26 -22.26 -6.79 0.61
N PRO A 27 -22.44 -7.98 1.19
CA PRO A 27 -22.55 -8.11 2.64
C PRO A 27 -21.30 -7.55 3.36
N LYS A 28 -21.48 -7.11 4.60
CA LYS A 28 -20.40 -6.50 5.40
C LYS A 28 -19.14 -7.38 5.41
N TYR A 29 -17.98 -6.75 5.27
CA TYR A 29 -16.64 -7.36 5.21
C TYR A 29 -16.31 -8.25 4.01
N THR A 30 -17.30 -8.69 3.22
CA THR A 30 -17.05 -9.63 2.11
C THR A 30 -16.12 -9.05 1.05
N THR A 31 -16.25 -7.76 0.70
CA THR A 31 -15.38 -7.09 -0.26
C THR A 31 -13.93 -7.00 0.22
N GLN A 32 -13.69 -6.82 1.52
CA GLN A 32 -12.33 -6.79 2.08
C GLN A 32 -11.65 -8.16 1.93
N ILE A 33 -12.38 -9.23 2.22
CA ILE A 33 -11.90 -10.60 2.07
C ILE A 33 -11.66 -10.93 0.58
N ILE A 34 -12.59 -10.58 -0.30
CA ILE A 34 -12.45 -10.77 -1.75
C ILE A 34 -11.24 -10.00 -2.29
N ASN A 35 -11.03 -8.76 -1.84
CA ASN A 35 -9.89 -7.94 -2.26
C ASN A 35 -8.56 -8.56 -1.81
N LEU A 36 -8.46 -9.02 -0.57
CA LEU A 36 -7.27 -9.71 -0.06
C LEU A 36 -7.02 -11.00 -0.85
N ALA A 37 -8.06 -11.80 -1.12
CA ALA A 37 -7.96 -13.00 -1.94
C ALA A 37 -7.49 -12.69 -3.36
N ASN A 38 -8.02 -11.62 -3.97
CA ASN A 38 -7.61 -11.18 -5.30
C ASN A 38 -6.17 -10.66 -5.33
N GLN A 39 -5.70 -9.96 -4.29
CA GLN A 39 -4.30 -9.53 -4.19
C GLN A 39 -3.34 -10.72 -4.17
N ASN A 40 -3.65 -11.75 -3.37
CA ASN A 40 -2.85 -12.97 -3.27
C ASN A 40 -2.94 -13.82 -4.55
N ALA A 41 -4.14 -13.99 -5.12
CA ALA A 41 -4.37 -14.78 -6.32
C ALA A 41 -3.95 -14.09 -7.62
N GLN A 42 -3.78 -12.76 -7.57
CA GLN A 42 -3.58 -11.91 -8.74
C GLN A 42 -4.65 -12.11 -9.82
N GLY A 43 -5.91 -12.27 -9.39
CA GLY A 43 -7.04 -12.67 -10.24
C GLY A 43 -7.43 -11.63 -11.29
N THR A 44 -7.16 -10.36 -11.02
CA THR A 44 -7.53 -9.19 -11.86
C THR A 44 -6.32 -8.50 -12.48
N ARG A 45 -5.14 -9.15 -12.50
CA ARG A 45 -3.98 -8.59 -13.23
C ARG A 45 -4.27 -8.51 -14.73
N PRO A 46 -3.58 -7.63 -15.48
CA PRO A 46 -3.81 -7.45 -16.91
C PRO A 46 -3.67 -8.75 -17.73
N ARG A 47 -2.76 -9.64 -17.33
CA ARG A 47 -2.61 -10.97 -17.93
C ARG A 47 -3.86 -11.87 -17.80
N VAL A 48 -4.78 -11.58 -16.88
CA VAL A 48 -6.01 -12.35 -16.65
C VAL A 48 -7.22 -11.65 -17.26
N VAL A 49 -7.45 -10.38 -16.90
CA VAL A 49 -8.67 -9.63 -17.30
C VAL A 49 -8.44 -8.69 -18.49
N GLY A 50 -7.19 -8.47 -18.89
CA GLY A 50 -6.83 -7.46 -19.89
C GLY A 50 -6.42 -6.14 -19.23
N GLN A 51 -5.76 -5.28 -20.01
CA GLN A 51 -5.31 -3.97 -19.54
C GLN A 51 -6.47 -2.97 -19.68
N MET A 52 -7.21 -2.71 -18.60
CA MET A 52 -8.47 -1.94 -18.65
C MET A 52 -8.32 -0.54 -19.25
N SER A 53 -7.17 0.12 -19.03
CA SER A 53 -6.87 1.43 -19.63
C SER A 53 -6.85 1.39 -21.16
N ASP A 54 -6.35 0.30 -21.73
CA ASP A 54 -6.17 0.18 -23.17
C ASP A 54 -7.50 -0.27 -23.80
N LEU A 55 -8.13 -1.27 -23.17
CA LEU A 55 -9.40 -1.82 -23.62
C LEU A 55 -10.54 -0.80 -23.61
N ILE A 56 -10.61 0.06 -22.60
CA ILE A 56 -11.65 1.08 -22.56
C ILE A 56 -11.50 2.09 -23.71
N HIS A 57 -10.28 2.30 -24.24
CA HIS A 57 -10.06 3.16 -25.40
C HIS A 57 -10.46 2.48 -26.71
N GLU A 58 -10.25 1.16 -26.83
CA GLU A 58 -10.66 0.35 -27.99
C GLU A 58 -12.18 0.22 -28.14
N CYS A 59 -12.93 0.25 -27.03
CA CYS A 59 -14.38 0.15 -27.06
C CYS A 59 -15.02 1.36 -27.77
N PRO A 60 -15.79 1.19 -28.86
CA PRO A 60 -16.36 2.31 -29.62
C PRO A 60 -17.50 3.01 -28.89
N ASP A 61 -18.22 2.30 -28.00
CA ASP A 61 -19.33 2.84 -27.20
C ASP A 61 -18.88 3.04 -25.75
N LYS A 62 -18.78 4.30 -25.33
CA LYS A 62 -18.32 4.68 -23.98
C LYS A 62 -19.44 4.64 -22.93
N SER A 63 -20.65 4.19 -23.27
CA SER A 63 -21.68 3.93 -22.27
C SER A 63 -21.37 2.68 -21.44
N TYR A 64 -21.98 2.57 -20.26
CA TYR A 64 -21.85 1.39 -19.42
C TYR A 64 -22.29 0.10 -20.14
N GLU A 65 -23.44 0.13 -20.80
CA GLU A 65 -23.97 -1.05 -21.52
C GLU A 65 -23.12 -1.36 -22.76
N GLY A 66 -22.63 -0.34 -23.47
CA GLY A 66 -21.70 -0.49 -24.59
C GLY A 66 -20.41 -1.18 -24.18
N TRP A 67 -19.77 -0.66 -23.11
CA TRP A 67 -18.57 -1.27 -22.53
C TRP A 67 -18.81 -2.71 -22.09
N LYS A 68 -19.87 -2.96 -21.33
CA LYS A 68 -20.22 -4.28 -20.82
C LYS A 68 -20.41 -5.29 -21.96
N LYS A 69 -21.18 -4.92 -22.99
CA LYS A 69 -21.41 -5.79 -24.16
C LYS A 69 -20.10 -6.07 -24.89
N TRP A 70 -19.37 -5.01 -25.25
CA TRP A 70 -18.12 -5.13 -26.00
C TRP A 70 -17.09 -6.00 -25.26
N TYR A 71 -16.91 -5.77 -23.97
CA TYR A 71 -15.96 -6.54 -23.17
C TYR A 71 -16.36 -8.02 -23.07
N LEU A 72 -17.64 -8.33 -22.85
CA LEU A 72 -18.11 -9.71 -22.75
C LEU A 72 -18.04 -10.47 -24.08
N GLU A 73 -18.19 -9.79 -25.22
CA GLU A 73 -18.07 -10.40 -26.55
C GLU A 73 -16.60 -10.72 -26.90
N HIS A 74 -15.67 -9.81 -26.59
CA HIS A 74 -14.25 -9.97 -26.94
C HIS A 74 -13.45 -10.79 -25.89
N TYR A 75 -13.93 -10.83 -24.65
CA TYR A 75 -13.25 -11.43 -23.50
C TYR A 75 -14.18 -12.31 -22.65
N SER A 76 -14.97 -13.14 -23.32
CA SER A 76 -16.07 -13.93 -22.74
C SER A 76 -15.68 -14.85 -21.58
N ASP A 77 -14.43 -15.29 -21.49
CA ASP A 77 -13.94 -16.22 -20.47
C ASP A 77 -13.18 -15.53 -19.32
N ARG A 78 -12.84 -14.24 -19.46
CA ARG A 78 -11.91 -13.57 -18.55
C ARG A 78 -12.49 -13.30 -17.17
N ILE A 79 -13.77 -12.95 -17.09
CA ILE A 79 -14.48 -12.81 -15.81
C ILE A 79 -14.48 -14.17 -15.09
N GLU A 80 -14.87 -15.24 -15.77
CA GLU A 80 -14.92 -16.58 -15.18
C GLU A 80 -13.53 -17.06 -14.71
N LYS A 81 -12.48 -16.81 -15.50
CA LYS A 81 -11.09 -17.10 -15.12
C LYS A 81 -10.66 -16.33 -13.87
N ALA A 82 -10.98 -15.04 -13.78
CA ALA A 82 -10.69 -14.23 -12.61
C ALA A 82 -11.47 -14.74 -11.38
N THR A 83 -12.77 -15.03 -11.55
CA THR A 83 -13.63 -15.61 -10.52
C THR A 83 -13.06 -16.90 -9.98
N LYS A 84 -12.73 -17.89 -10.83
CA LYS A 84 -12.16 -19.18 -10.39
C LYS A 84 -10.86 -19.01 -9.60
N LYS A 85 -9.99 -18.09 -10.02
CA LYS A 85 -8.74 -17.79 -9.30
C LYS A 85 -8.99 -17.23 -7.91
N ILE A 86 -9.88 -16.25 -7.81
CA ILE A 86 -10.22 -15.61 -6.54
C ILE A 86 -10.92 -16.63 -5.64
N SER A 87 -11.90 -17.38 -6.15
CA SER A 87 -12.61 -18.42 -5.41
C SER A 87 -11.66 -19.48 -4.84
N LYS A 88 -10.66 -19.94 -5.61
CA LYS A 88 -9.67 -20.89 -5.09
C LYS A 88 -8.86 -20.31 -3.92
N MET A 89 -8.52 -19.02 -3.97
CA MET A 89 -7.83 -18.35 -2.86
C MET A 89 -8.73 -18.12 -1.65
N ILE A 90 -10.02 -17.85 -1.87
CA ILE A 90 -11.02 -17.79 -0.79
C ILE A 90 -11.07 -19.11 -0.04
N GLU A 91 -11.10 -20.26 -0.72
CA GLU A 91 -11.08 -21.57 -0.05
C GLU A 91 -9.80 -21.78 0.76
N ASN A 92 -8.65 -21.35 0.24
CA ASN A 92 -7.39 -21.39 1.00
C ASN A 92 -7.45 -20.49 2.25
N MET A 93 -8.05 -19.30 2.15
CA MET A 93 -8.22 -18.38 3.27
C MET A 93 -9.20 -18.90 4.31
N LYS A 94 -10.28 -19.54 3.91
CA LYS A 94 -11.20 -20.24 4.83
C LYS A 94 -10.44 -21.30 5.61
N ALA A 95 -9.68 -22.17 4.93
CA ALA A 95 -8.87 -23.17 5.59
C ALA A 95 -7.82 -22.56 6.54
N ALA A 96 -7.22 -21.42 6.19
CA ALA A 96 -6.30 -20.70 7.07
C ALA A 96 -7.01 -20.07 8.28
N MET A 97 -8.25 -19.60 8.12
CA MET A 97 -9.05 -19.01 9.20
C MET A 97 -9.34 -20.04 10.31
N GLU A 98 -9.57 -21.30 9.95
CA GLU A 98 -9.74 -22.40 10.91
C GLU A 98 -8.48 -22.66 11.77
N LEU A 99 -7.31 -22.19 11.32
CA LEU A 99 -6.06 -22.30 12.08
C LEU A 99 -5.85 -21.13 13.06
N ILE A 100 -6.65 -20.07 12.97
CA ILE A 100 -6.48 -18.87 13.79
C ILE A 100 -7.22 -19.08 15.11
N ASP A 101 -6.45 -19.16 16.19
CA ASP A 101 -6.94 -19.16 17.56
C ASP A 101 -6.49 -17.90 18.32
N GLU A 102 -7.03 -17.73 19.53
CA GLU A 102 -6.70 -16.58 20.38
C GLU A 102 -5.21 -16.55 20.76
N GLU A 103 -4.57 -17.72 20.90
CA GLU A 103 -3.15 -17.80 21.25
C GLU A 103 -2.27 -17.29 20.10
N MET A 104 -2.58 -17.65 18.85
CA MET A 104 -1.90 -17.15 17.66
C MET A 104 -2.09 -15.64 17.51
N ILE A 105 -3.30 -15.13 17.76
CA ILE A 105 -3.58 -13.69 17.75
C ILE A 105 -2.75 -13.00 18.84
N ARG A 106 -2.71 -13.54 20.06
CA ARG A 106 -1.92 -12.98 21.16
C ARG A 106 -0.44 -12.92 20.83
N LYS A 107 0.14 -14.00 20.30
CA LYS A 107 1.54 -14.03 19.84
C LYS A 107 1.81 -13.00 18.76
N TRP A 108 0.88 -12.83 17.82
CA TRP A 108 1.01 -11.80 16.77
C TRP A 108 0.96 -10.38 17.36
N VAL A 109 0.08 -10.12 18.32
CA VAL A 109 -0.01 -8.82 19.01
C VAL A 109 1.25 -8.55 19.83
N GLU A 110 1.73 -9.53 20.60
CA GLU A 110 2.96 -9.42 21.39
C GLU A 110 4.18 -9.16 20.50
N ASP A 111 4.34 -9.89 19.39
CA ASP A 111 5.41 -9.64 18.42
C ASP A 111 5.30 -8.23 17.81
N LEU A 112 4.10 -7.75 17.51
CA LEU A 112 3.90 -6.40 16.99
C LEU A 112 4.27 -5.32 18.03
N VAL A 113 3.74 -5.43 19.24
CA VAL A 113 3.84 -4.39 20.29
C VAL A 113 5.20 -4.43 20.97
N ILE A 114 5.75 -5.61 21.26
CA ILE A 114 7.00 -5.74 22.00
C ILE A 114 8.16 -5.77 21.01
N THR A 115 8.20 -6.78 20.14
CA THR A 115 9.38 -7.04 19.32
C THR A 115 9.53 -5.99 18.22
N LYS A 116 8.53 -5.85 17.34
CA LYS A 116 8.65 -4.96 16.18
C LYS A 116 8.71 -3.48 16.56
N THR A 117 8.00 -3.07 17.59
CA THR A 117 8.04 -1.68 18.05
C THR A 117 9.38 -1.37 18.71
N ALA A 118 9.86 -2.21 19.64
CA ALA A 118 11.17 -1.98 20.26
C ALA A 118 12.29 -2.06 19.23
N GLU A 119 12.28 -3.06 18.34
CA GLU A 119 13.27 -3.16 17.26
C GLU A 119 13.21 -1.94 16.33
N GLY A 120 12.03 -1.47 15.94
CA GLY A 120 11.86 -0.30 15.09
C GLY A 120 12.45 0.95 15.73
N LEU A 121 12.05 1.26 16.96
CA LEU A 121 12.52 2.45 17.69
C LEU A 121 14.03 2.39 17.98
N ILE A 122 14.54 1.23 18.39
CA ILE A 122 15.97 1.04 18.64
C ILE A 122 16.77 1.16 17.34
N ILE A 123 16.27 0.61 16.22
CA ILE A 123 16.94 0.76 14.92
C ILE A 123 16.95 2.23 14.48
N GLN A 124 15.86 2.97 14.67
CA GLN A 124 15.82 4.41 14.40
C GLN A 124 16.91 5.14 15.19
N GLU A 125 17.01 4.87 16.49
CA GLU A 125 18.04 5.46 17.36
C GLU A 125 19.46 5.13 16.89
N ILE A 126 19.74 3.86 16.61
CA ILE A 126 21.05 3.40 16.12
C ILE A 126 21.43 4.11 14.81
N ILE A 127 20.50 4.24 13.88
CA ILE A 127 20.73 4.87 12.57
C ILE A 127 21.04 6.36 12.74
N LEU A 128 20.21 7.09 13.52
CA LEU A 128 20.44 8.51 13.79
C LEU A 128 21.82 8.74 14.39
N LYS A 129 22.13 7.98 15.45
CA LYS A 129 23.42 8.05 16.13
C LYS A 129 24.59 7.76 15.19
N THR A 130 24.51 6.68 14.40
CA THR A 130 25.59 6.26 13.50
C THR A 130 25.92 7.33 12.47
N ILE A 131 24.89 7.87 11.81
CA ILE A 131 25.08 8.89 10.77
C ILE A 131 25.55 10.21 11.39
N ALA A 132 25.03 10.59 12.55
CA ALA A 132 25.44 11.81 13.24
C ALA A 132 26.89 11.74 13.72
N GLU A 133 27.33 10.60 14.26
CA GLU A 133 28.73 10.35 14.63
C GLU A 133 29.67 10.43 13.43
N GLU A 134 29.28 9.88 12.26
CA GLU A 134 30.06 9.96 11.02
C GLU A 134 30.18 11.41 10.50
N ALA A 135 29.12 12.21 10.65
CA ALA A 135 29.09 13.62 10.26
C ALA A 135 29.67 14.58 11.33
N GLY A 136 29.98 14.10 12.53
CA GLY A 136 30.39 14.95 13.65
C GLY A 136 29.29 15.90 14.15
N LEU A 137 28.03 15.48 14.05
CA LEU A 137 26.84 16.24 14.44
C LEU A 137 26.14 15.62 15.66
N GLU A 138 25.31 16.42 16.33
CA GLU A 138 24.39 15.94 17.37
C GLU A 138 23.16 15.28 16.75
N TRP A 139 22.47 14.41 17.51
CA TRP A 139 21.22 13.79 17.06
C TRP A 139 20.15 13.81 18.15
N ARG A 140 18.89 13.69 17.75
CA ARG A 140 17.76 13.47 18.67
C ARG A 140 16.60 12.73 18.00
N LEU A 141 15.79 12.07 18.81
CA LEU A 141 14.50 11.53 18.37
C LEU A 141 13.48 12.65 18.16
N ALA A 142 12.49 12.36 17.32
CA ALA A 142 11.33 13.22 17.13
C ALA A 142 10.40 13.17 18.35
N THR A 143 9.70 14.27 18.60
CA THR A 143 8.55 14.30 19.51
C THR A 143 7.31 13.75 18.82
N SER A 144 6.28 13.33 19.56
CA SER A 144 5.03 12.82 18.96
C SER A 144 4.36 13.80 17.98
N LYS A 145 4.53 15.12 18.18
CA LYS A 145 4.05 16.16 17.26
C LYS A 145 4.86 16.20 15.96
N GLU A 146 6.16 15.91 16.02
CA GLU A 146 7.04 15.83 14.86
C GLU A 146 6.85 14.50 14.10
N GLU A 147 6.65 13.38 14.80
CA GLU A 147 6.29 12.08 14.21
C GLU A 147 4.99 12.14 13.42
N SER A 148 4.00 12.90 13.90
CA SER A 148 2.75 13.13 13.15
C SER A 148 2.95 13.84 11.80
N LYS A 149 4.14 14.40 11.58
CA LYS A 149 4.58 15.01 10.32
C LYS A 149 5.59 14.13 9.57
N ASN A 150 5.67 12.85 9.89
CA ASN A 150 6.62 11.89 9.32
C ASN A 150 8.11 12.17 9.61
N ILE A 151 8.42 12.91 10.68
CA ILE A 151 9.80 13.08 11.14
C ILE A 151 10.07 12.02 12.21
N ASP A 152 11.04 11.14 11.96
CA ASP A 152 11.44 10.08 12.90
C ASP A 152 12.60 10.56 13.81
N GLY A 153 13.39 11.54 13.36
CA GLY A 153 14.42 12.17 14.18
C GLY A 153 15.14 13.31 13.47
N PHE A 154 16.19 13.81 14.11
CA PHE A 154 17.03 14.90 13.59
C PHE A 154 18.51 14.53 13.67
N ILE A 155 19.25 14.92 12.63
CA ILE A 155 20.71 14.89 12.59
C ILE A 155 21.16 16.35 12.41
N GLY A 156 21.78 16.92 13.43
CA GLY A 156 21.97 18.37 13.56
C GLY A 156 20.62 19.10 13.54
N SER A 157 20.40 19.91 12.51
CA SER A 157 19.13 20.61 12.27
C SER A 157 18.26 19.95 11.19
N THR A 158 18.76 18.89 10.54
CA THR A 158 18.09 18.23 9.42
C THR A 158 17.07 17.22 9.94
N PRO A 159 15.76 17.40 9.66
CA PRO A 159 14.75 16.39 9.96
C PRO A 159 14.89 15.21 9.00
N VAL A 160 14.81 14.00 9.53
CA VAL A 160 14.90 12.76 8.75
C VAL A 160 13.74 11.82 9.05
N SER A 161 13.33 11.07 8.04
CA SER A 161 12.43 9.93 8.20
C SER A 161 13.21 8.64 7.98
N ILE A 162 13.02 7.63 8.83
CA ILE A 162 13.72 6.36 8.78
C ILE A 162 12.72 5.27 8.48
N LYS A 163 12.85 4.64 7.32
CA LYS A 163 11.91 3.62 6.84
C LYS A 163 12.63 2.32 6.46
N PRO A 164 12.05 1.15 6.73
CA PRO A 164 12.61 -0.10 6.21
C PRO A 164 12.51 -0.11 4.69
N MET A 165 13.46 -0.74 4.00
CA MET A 165 13.44 -0.89 2.53
C MET A 165 12.15 -1.50 1.99
N SER A 166 11.45 -2.35 2.76
CA SER A 166 10.16 -2.92 2.35
C SER A 166 9.08 -1.86 2.12
N TYR A 167 9.21 -0.68 2.73
CA TYR A 167 8.30 0.44 2.55
C TYR A 167 8.41 1.06 1.15
N GLU A 168 9.61 1.04 0.54
CA GLU A 168 9.81 1.49 -0.85
C GLU A 168 8.91 0.70 -1.83
N SER A 169 8.82 -0.61 -1.63
CA SER A 169 7.94 -1.51 -2.40
C SER A 169 6.44 -1.24 -2.21
N MET A 170 6.06 -0.56 -1.11
CA MET A 170 4.67 -0.24 -0.76
C MET A 170 4.26 1.18 -1.19
N ARG A 171 5.21 2.03 -1.62
CA ARG A 171 4.96 3.40 -2.12
C ARG A 171 3.86 3.52 -3.19
N PRO A 172 3.62 2.55 -4.11
CA PRO A 172 2.48 2.66 -5.05
C PRO A 172 1.11 2.70 -4.35
N THR A 173 1.03 2.24 -3.09
CA THR A 173 -0.20 2.14 -2.30
C THR A 173 -0.30 3.26 -1.27
N VAL A 174 0.82 3.89 -0.90
CA VAL A 174 0.90 4.94 0.12
C VAL A 174 1.14 6.29 -0.56
N ARG A 175 0.09 7.12 -0.64
CA ARG A 175 0.16 8.49 -1.17
C ARG A 175 0.70 9.44 -0.09
N GLU A 176 1.92 9.24 0.35
CA GLU A 176 2.62 10.20 1.19
C GLU A 176 3.58 11.00 0.32
N GLU A 177 3.34 12.31 0.18
CA GLU A 177 4.35 13.25 -0.30
C GLU A 177 5.37 13.44 0.83
N ILE A 178 6.44 12.63 0.79
CA ILE A 178 7.51 12.73 1.79
C ILE A 178 8.48 13.82 1.33
N ASP A 179 8.24 15.06 1.77
CA ASP A 179 9.14 16.22 1.59
C ASP A 179 10.34 16.20 2.58
N ILE A 180 10.48 15.12 3.34
CA ILE A 180 11.51 14.93 4.37
C ILE A 180 12.56 13.96 3.86
N GLN A 181 13.84 14.25 4.13
CA GLN A 181 14.94 13.37 3.73
C GLN A 181 14.76 11.99 4.35
N THR A 182 14.66 10.96 3.50
CA THR A 182 14.37 9.59 3.94
C THR A 182 15.65 8.77 3.98
N ILE A 183 15.94 8.18 5.13
CA ILE A 183 16.96 7.15 5.31
C ILE A 183 16.28 5.79 5.21
N PHE A 184 16.78 4.93 4.33
CA PHE A 184 16.32 3.56 4.22
C PHE A 184 17.24 2.61 4.96
N TYR A 185 16.67 1.57 5.56
CA TYR A 185 17.47 0.50 6.15
C TYR A 185 16.98 -0.88 5.77
N LYS A 186 17.91 -1.84 5.77
CA LYS A 186 17.62 -3.26 5.56
C LYS A 186 18.29 -4.08 6.65
N LYS A 187 17.48 -4.84 7.39
CA LYS A 187 17.91 -5.87 8.34
C LYS A 187 17.55 -7.24 7.74
N PRO A 188 18.49 -7.94 7.06
CA PRO A 188 18.22 -9.28 6.56
C PRO A 188 17.97 -10.25 7.73
N LYS A 189 17.08 -11.22 7.54
CA LYS A 189 16.84 -12.28 8.53
C LYS A 189 18.15 -12.98 8.87
N ASN A 190 18.39 -13.20 10.17
CA ASN A 190 19.59 -13.88 10.71
C ASN A 190 20.93 -13.20 10.36
N SER A 191 20.92 -11.92 9.97
CA SER A 191 22.15 -11.16 9.73
C SER A 191 22.53 -10.37 10.97
N ARG A 192 23.84 -10.31 11.25
CA ARG A 192 24.41 -9.39 12.24
C ARG A 192 24.56 -7.96 11.74
N TYR A 193 24.33 -7.74 10.44
CA TYR A 193 24.57 -6.46 9.77
C TYR A 193 23.25 -5.74 9.50
N LEU A 194 23.25 -4.44 9.81
CA LEU A 194 22.25 -3.47 9.41
C LEU A 194 22.82 -2.67 8.23
N TYR A 195 22.10 -2.63 7.12
CA TYR A 195 22.49 -1.84 5.95
C TYR A 195 21.68 -0.54 5.94
N ILE A 196 22.37 0.59 5.82
CA ILE A 196 21.80 1.94 5.86
C ILE A 196 22.05 2.60 4.50
N TYR A 197 21.04 3.26 3.95
CA TYR A 197 21.08 3.94 2.67
C TYR A 197 20.51 5.34 2.82
N HIS A 198 21.31 6.37 2.55
CA HIS A 198 20.87 7.76 2.57
C HIS A 198 21.64 8.61 1.56
N ASN A 199 21.06 9.74 1.20
CA ASN A 199 21.67 10.78 0.36
C ASN A 199 21.66 12.14 1.07
N LEU A 200 21.70 12.11 2.41
CA LEU A 200 21.72 13.33 3.23
C LEU A 200 22.91 14.22 2.84
N ASN A 201 22.64 15.51 2.67
CA ASN A 201 23.67 16.54 2.54
C ASN A 201 23.93 17.14 3.93
N ILE A 202 24.76 16.48 4.73
CA ILE A 202 25.13 16.86 6.11
C ILE A 202 26.64 16.84 6.30
#